data_AF-A0A0Q4JDV7-F1
#
_entry.id   AF-A0A0Q4JDV7-F1
#
_cell.length_a   1.000
_cell.length_b   1.000
_cell.length_c   1.000
_cell.angle_alpha   90.00
_cell.angle_beta   90.00
_cell.angle_gamma   90.00
#
_symmetry.space_group_name_H-M   'P 1'
#
loop_
_entity.id
_entity.type
_entity.pdbx_description
1 polymer ?
#
loop_
_entity_poly.entity_id
_entity_poly.type
_entity_poly.pdbx_seq_one_letter_code
_entity_poly.pdbx_strand_id
1 'polypeptide(L)'
;MSEQIYDELIAPKLLEIGKLCEEHGLPVVAQVEYAPGDFGLTQFRPDGASLPMKLMAISARCGGNVDTLFMAIERHAREHGHGSIYLHRLGVPITPDRGAA
;
A
#
# COMPACT_ATOMS: atom_id res chain seq x y z
N MET A 1 16.83 15.85 13.96
CA MET A 1 17.42 16.54 12.79
C MET A 1 16.84 16.03 11.48
N SER A 2 16.65 14.72 11.31
CA SER A 2 16.00 14.12 10.15
C SER A 2 14.49 14.39 10.06
N GLU A 3 13.78 14.46 11.19
CA GLU A 3 12.34 14.80 11.25
C GLU A 3 12.07 16.24 10.75
N GLN A 4 12.84 17.23 11.19
CA GLN A 4 12.72 18.62 10.69
C GLN A 4 12.95 18.71 9.17
N ILE A 5 13.93 17.99 8.63
CA ILE A 5 14.14 17.90 7.18
C ILE A 5 12.91 17.30 6.50
N TYR A 6 12.33 16.27 7.10
CA TYR A 6 11.13 15.64 6.57
C TYR A 6 9.95 16.63 6.55
N ASP A 7 9.63 17.26 7.68
CA ASP A 7 8.47 18.15 7.81
C ASP A 7 8.61 19.42 6.96
N GLU A 8 9.79 20.04 6.95
CA GLU A 8 10.00 21.34 6.30
C GLU A 8 10.27 21.23 4.80
N LEU A 9 10.89 20.13 4.34
CA LEU A 9 11.38 20.00 2.97
C LEU A 9 10.75 18.83 2.21
N ILE A 10 10.66 17.64 2.82
CA ILE A 10 10.27 16.42 2.10
C ILE A 10 8.75 16.28 1.99
N ALA A 11 8.03 16.38 3.11
CA ALA A 11 6.58 16.24 3.14
C ALA A 11 5.86 17.24 2.22
N PRO A 12 6.24 18.53 2.14
CA PRO A 12 5.63 19.46 1.20
C PRO A 12 5.85 19.06 -0.27
N LYS A 13 7.07 18.61 -0.62
CA LYS A 13 7.38 18.16 -1.99
C LYS A 13 6.63 16.89 -2.37
N LEU A 14 6.52 15.94 -1.44
CA LEU A 14 5.74 14.73 -1.66
C LEU A 14 4.26 15.06 -1.85
N LEU A 15 3.71 16.03 -1.11
CA LEU A 15 2.35 16.51 -1.29
C LEU A 15 2.13 17.14 -2.68
N GLU A 16 3.07 17.97 -3.14
CA GLU A 16 3.02 18.55 -4.49
C GLU A 16 3.02 17.46 -5.58
N ILE A 17 3.92 16.47 -5.46
CA ILE A 17 3.97 15.31 -6.36
C ILE A 17 2.68 14.50 -6.28
N GLY A 18 2.15 14.28 -5.08
CA GLY A 18 0.91 13.55 -4.85
C GLY A 18 -0.27 14.17 -5.58
N LYS A 19 -0.42 15.50 -5.47
CA LYS A 19 -1.46 16.26 -6.18
C LYS A 19 -1.30 16.20 -7.69
N LEU A 20 -0.07 16.30 -8.20
CA LEU A 20 0.21 16.20 -9.63
C LEU A 20 -0.14 14.80 -10.17
N CYS A 21 0.21 13.76 -9.43
CA CYS A 21 -0.17 12.38 -9.76
C CYS A 21 -1.70 12.20 -9.72
N GLU A 22 -2.38 12.78 -8.74
CA GLU A 22 -3.85 12.79 -8.64
C GLU A 22 -4.51 13.44 -9.85
N GLU A 23 -4.06 14.63 -10.24
CA GLU A 23 -4.57 15.37 -11.40
C GLU A 23 -4.49 14.55 -12.71
N HIS A 24 -3.45 13.73 -12.85
CA HIS A 24 -3.21 12.90 -14.04
C HIS A 24 -3.66 11.44 -13.90
N GLY A 25 -4.33 11.08 -12.80
CA GLY A 25 -4.79 9.71 -12.56
C GLY A 25 -3.67 8.68 -12.44
N LEU A 26 -2.46 9.12 -12.05
CA LEU A 26 -1.29 8.27 -11.88
C LEU A 26 -1.24 7.76 -10.43
N PRO A 27 -1.39 6.45 -10.17
CA PRO A 27 -1.23 5.92 -8.81
C PRO A 27 0.17 6.22 -8.26
N VAL A 28 0.28 6.72 -7.03
CA VAL A 28 1.55 7.00 -6.36
C VAL A 28 1.50 6.59 -4.89
N VAL A 29 2.61 6.04 -4.41
CA VAL A 29 2.85 5.72 -3.00
C VAL A 29 4.30 6.11 -2.69
N ALA A 30 4.50 6.97 -1.70
CA ALA A 30 5.81 7.37 -1.21
C ALA A 30 5.84 7.24 0.31
N GLN A 31 6.76 6.45 0.83
CA GLN A 31 7.03 6.31 2.26
C GLN A 31 8.45 6.77 2.57
N VAL A 32 8.62 7.54 3.64
CA VAL A 32 9.92 8.02 4.11
C VAL A 32 10.08 7.64 5.57
N GLU A 33 11.13 6.91 5.90
CA GLU A 33 11.55 6.67 7.29
C GLU A 33 12.43 7.85 7.73
N TYR A 34 11.87 8.77 8.51
CA TYR A 34 12.59 9.97 8.96
C TYR A 34 13.25 9.78 10.32
N ALA A 35 12.88 8.74 11.07
CA ALA A 35 13.64 8.22 12.19
C ALA A 35 13.42 6.70 12.27
N PRO A 36 14.30 5.92 12.93
CA PRO A 36 14.14 4.47 13.00
C PRO A 36 12.76 4.06 13.56
N GLY A 37 11.91 3.49 12.70
CA GLY A 37 10.54 3.11 13.03
C GLY A 37 9.47 4.20 12.89
N ASP A 38 9.84 5.44 12.56
CA ASP A 38 8.93 6.55 12.33
C ASP A 38 8.84 6.90 10.84
N PHE A 39 7.61 6.87 10.32
CA PHE A 39 7.35 6.93 8.89
C PHE A 39 6.39 8.06 8.51
N GLY A 40 6.71 8.70 7.40
CA GLY A 40 5.84 9.55 6.62
C GLY A 40 5.26 8.80 5.43
N LEU A 41 3.98 9.04 5.09
CA LEU A 41 3.31 8.41 3.95
C LEU A 41 2.52 9.42 3.14
N THR A 42 2.82 9.51 1.85
CA THR A 42 1.99 10.19 0.84
C THR A 42 1.50 9.16 -0.16
N GLN A 43 0.18 9.13 -0.41
CA GLN A 43 -0.39 8.21 -1.39
C GLN A 43 -1.58 8.84 -2.09
N PHE A 44 -1.68 8.59 -3.40
CA PHE A 44 -2.90 8.73 -4.17
C PHE A 44 -3.11 7.42 -4.94
N ARG A 45 -4.31 6.87 -4.86
CA ARG A 45 -4.61 5.58 -5.45
C ARG A 45 -6.01 5.63 -6.07
N PRO A 46 -6.13 5.79 -7.39
CA PRO A 46 -7.43 5.75 -8.05
C PRO A 46 -8.03 4.34 -7.97
N ASP A 47 -9.35 4.27 -8.16
CA ASP A 47 -10.03 3.00 -8.34
C ASP A 47 -9.41 2.25 -9.54
N GLY A 48 -9.17 0.95 -9.36
CA GLY A 48 -8.50 0.14 -10.38
C GLY A 48 -6.96 0.19 -10.38
N ALA A 49 -6.32 0.85 -9.41
CA ALA A 49 -4.86 0.75 -9.25
C ALA A 49 -4.40 -0.72 -9.21
N SER A 50 -3.25 -0.99 -9.84
CA SER A 50 -2.71 -2.35 -9.97
C SER A 50 -2.41 -2.97 -8.60
N LEU A 51 -2.43 -4.30 -8.52
CA LEU A 51 -2.10 -5.02 -7.28
C LEU A 51 -0.76 -4.60 -6.67
N PRO A 52 0.35 -4.43 -7.44
CA PRO A 52 1.60 -3.90 -6.89
C PRO A 52 1.45 -2.57 -6.15
N MET A 53 0.69 -1.61 -6.71
CA MET A 53 0.43 -0.33 -6.05
C MET A 53 -0.39 -0.50 -4.78
N LYS A 54 -1.39 -1.39 -4.79
CA LYS A 54 -2.17 -1.75 -3.60
C LYS A 54 -1.28 -2.35 -2.52
N LEU A 55 -0.36 -3.25 -2.88
CA LEU A 55 0.56 -3.91 -1.96
C LEU A 55 1.56 -2.93 -1.33
N MET A 56 2.14 -2.01 -2.11
CA MET A 56 3.02 -0.97 -1.55
C MET A 56 2.27 -0.11 -0.52
N ALA A 57 1.05 0.32 -0.85
CA ALA A 57 0.23 1.12 0.06
C ALA A 57 -0.14 0.36 1.35
N ILE A 58 -0.45 -0.94 1.23
CA ILE A 58 -0.72 -1.81 2.39
C ILE A 58 0.54 -1.95 3.24
N SER A 59 1.67 -2.31 2.63
CA SER A 59 2.95 -2.47 3.32
C SER A 59 3.35 -1.23 4.10
N ALA A 60 3.18 -0.04 3.50
CA ALA A 60 3.47 1.23 4.16
C ALA A 60 2.59 1.44 5.41
N ARG A 61 1.30 1.09 5.35
CA ARG A 61 0.37 1.19 6.50
C ARG A 61 0.57 0.10 7.55
N CYS A 62 1.19 -1.02 7.21
CA CYS A 62 1.47 -2.10 8.16
C CYS A 62 2.55 -1.73 9.19
N GLY A 63 3.37 -0.70 8.95
CA GLY A 63 4.40 -0.26 9.89
C GLY A 63 5.39 -1.36 10.25
N GLY A 64 5.72 -2.24 9.30
CA GLY A 64 6.59 -3.40 9.52
C GLY A 64 5.92 -4.63 10.14
N ASN A 65 4.63 -4.59 10.48
CA ASN A 65 3.91 -5.78 10.96
C ASN A 65 3.59 -6.74 9.80
N VAL A 66 4.31 -7.86 9.76
CA VAL A 66 4.20 -8.87 8.70
C VAL A 66 2.85 -9.59 8.72
N ASP A 67 2.27 -9.84 9.90
CA ASP A 67 0.97 -10.50 10.01
C ASP A 67 -0.13 -9.62 9.41
N THR A 68 -0.11 -8.32 9.70
CA THR A 68 -1.04 -7.35 9.10
C THR A 68 -0.92 -7.32 7.58
N LEU A 69 0.30 -7.43 7.05
CA LEU A 69 0.53 -7.50 5.60
C LEU A 69 -0.06 -8.78 5.01
N PHE A 70 0.18 -9.94 5.62
CA PHE A 70 -0.36 -11.21 5.15
C PHE A 70 -1.88 -11.29 5.26
N MET A 71 -2.48 -10.81 6.35
CA MET A 71 -3.93 -10.71 6.48
C MET A 71 -4.55 -9.84 5.38
N ALA A 72 -3.90 -8.71 5.05
CA ALA A 72 -4.38 -7.84 3.97
C ALA A 72 -4.25 -8.48 2.58
N ILE A 73 -3.17 -9.24 2.34
CA ILE A 73 -2.97 -10.01 1.11
C ILE A 73 -4.02 -11.11 0.99
N GLU A 74 -4.26 -11.87 2.07
CA GLU A 74 -5.28 -12.93 2.09
C GLU A 74 -6.67 -12.35 1.82
N ARG A 75 -7.04 -11.27 2.51
CA ARG A 75 -8.33 -10.60 2.28
C ARG A 75 -8.49 -10.18 0.82
N HIS A 76 -7.48 -9.54 0.24
CA HIS A 76 -7.51 -9.12 -1.16
C HIS A 76 -7.70 -10.32 -2.09
N ALA A 77 -6.99 -11.42 -1.82
CA ALA A 77 -7.06 -12.66 -2.57
C ALA A 77 -8.44 -13.34 -2.49
N ARG A 78 -9.11 -13.28 -1.33
CA ARG A 78 -10.49 -13.80 -1.18
C ARG A 78 -11.53 -12.97 -1.92
N GLU A 79 -11.34 -11.65 -1.96
CA GLU A 79 -12.24 -10.72 -2.65
C GLU A 79 -12.07 -10.74 -4.18
N HIS A 80 -10.84 -10.92 -4.69
CA HIS A 80 -10.52 -10.70 -6.11
C HIS A 80 -9.95 -11.94 -6.81
N GLY A 81 -9.70 -13.03 -6.06
CA GLY A 81 -8.97 -14.20 -6.55
C GLY A 81 -7.46 -13.98 -6.55
N HIS A 82 -6.71 -15.06 -6.78
CA HIS A 82 -5.24 -14.99 -6.84
C HIS A 82 -4.59 -16.12 -7.64
N GLY A 83 -3.39 -15.87 -8.17
CA GLY A 83 -2.52 -16.87 -8.79
C GLY A 83 -1.42 -17.43 -7.88
N SER A 84 -1.38 -17.02 -6.61
CA SER A 84 -0.30 -17.41 -5.68
C SER A 84 -0.39 -18.88 -5.24
N ILE A 85 0.69 -19.63 -5.45
CA ILE A 85 0.83 -21.01 -4.95
C ILE A 85 0.90 -21.06 -3.41
N TYR A 86 1.44 -20.03 -2.76
CA TYR A 86 1.55 -19.98 -1.30
C TYR A 86 0.19 -19.81 -0.65
N LEU A 87 -0.62 -18.87 -1.15
CA LEU A 87 -1.99 -18.67 -0.66
C LEU A 87 -2.84 -19.91 -0.90
N HIS A 88 -2.68 -20.58 -2.05
CA HIS A 88 -3.37 -21.83 -2.33
C HIS A 88 -3.00 -22.93 -1.34
N ARG A 89 -1.71 -23.09 -1.01
CA ARG A 89 -1.23 -24.05 0.00
C ARG A 89 -1.73 -23.73 1.41
N LEU A 90 -2.00 -22.47 1.71
CA LEU A 90 -2.61 -22.03 2.96
C LEU A 90 -4.14 -22.21 2.99
N GLY A 91 -4.73 -22.73 1.91
CA GLY A 91 -6.18 -22.97 1.81
C GLY A 91 -7.00 -21.75 1.37
N VAL A 92 -6.36 -20.70 0.85
CA VAL A 92 -7.06 -19.57 0.25
C VAL A 92 -7.60 -19.97 -1.13
N PRO A 93 -8.90 -19.75 -1.42
CA PRO A 93 -9.49 -20.07 -2.72
C PRO A 93 -8.89 -19.24 -3.87
N ILE A 94 -8.55 -19.92 -4.98
CA ILE A 94 -7.99 -19.28 -6.20
C ILE A 94 -9.01 -18.33 -6.83
N THR A 95 -10.28 -18.72 -6.83
CA THR A 95 -11.40 -17.89 -7.29
C THR A 95 -12.05 -17.20 -6.08
N PRO A 96 -12.57 -15.97 -6.23
CA PRO A 96 -13.24 -15.27 -5.15
C PRO A 96 -14.36 -16.09 -4.50
N ASP A 97 -14.52 -15.92 -3.18
CA ASP A 97 -15.67 -16.50 -2.48
C ASP A 97 -16.95 -15.81 -2.96
N ARG A 98 -17.95 -16.60 -3.39
CA ARG A 98 -19.28 -16.08 -3.76
C ARG A 98 -19.96 -15.52 -2.50
N GLY A 99 -19.67 -14.27 -2.16
CA GLY A 99 -20.14 -13.61 -0.94
C GLY A 99 -19.23 -12.50 -0.40
N ALA A 100 -18.02 -12.33 -0.95
CA ALA A 100 -17.14 -11.22 -0.63
C ALA A 100 -17.47 -10.01 -1.53
N ALA A 101 -18.52 -9.27 -1.18
CA ALA A 101 -18.82 -7.94 -1.72
C ALA A 101 -19.26 -7.02 -0.58
#